data_AF-A0A7J3X7G0-F1
#
_entry.id   AF-A0A7J3X7G0-F1
#
_cell.length_a   1.000
_cell.length_b   1.000
_cell.length_c   1.000
_cell.angle_alpha   90.00
_cell.angle_beta   90.00
_cell.angle_gamma   90.00
#
_symmetry.space_group_name_H-M   'P 1'
#
loop_
_entity.id
_entity.type
_entity.pdbx_description
1 polymer ?
#
loop_
_entity_poly.entity_id
_entity_poly.type
_entity_poly.pdbx_seq_one_letter_code
_entity_poly.pdbx_strand_id
1 'polypeptide(L)'
;MAAELSTPRKLLIPREFVVADGDRIACEFLCDLVVELGGREIGIEAFPVDKLPVPLIFGALDMEAYRIKLDPAGRGLDLSEFTGSMLAL
;
A
#
# COMPACT_ATOMS: atom_id res chain seq x y z
N MET A 1 -6.80 12.90 -0.03
CA MET A 1 -5.56 12.13 -0.09
C MET A 1 -4.60 12.83 -1.04
N ALA A 2 -3.62 13.54 -0.50
CA ALA A 2 -2.47 13.96 -1.28
C ALA A 2 -1.45 12.82 -1.18
N ALA A 3 -1.03 12.28 -2.31
CA ALA A 3 0.04 11.31 -2.38
C ALA A 3 1.17 11.97 -3.16
N GLU A 4 2.27 12.32 -2.49
CA GLU A 4 3.49 12.71 -3.19
C GLU A 4 4.16 11.44 -3.72
N LEU A 5 4.17 11.31 -5.05
CA LEU A 5 4.88 10.26 -5.76
C LEU A 5 6.36 10.64 -5.83
N SER A 6 7.22 9.83 -5.23
CA SER A 6 8.64 9.86 -5.58
C SER A 6 8.85 9.38 -7.02
N THR A 7 9.98 9.73 -7.63
CA THR A 7 10.32 9.27 -8.98
C THR A 7 10.29 7.74 -9.04
N PRO A 8 9.48 7.11 -9.91
CA PRO A 8 9.39 5.66 -10.00
C PRO A 8 10.75 5.00 -10.21
N ARG A 9 11.11 4.08 -9.33
CA ARG A 9 12.33 3.27 -9.41
C ARG A 9 12.07 2.06 -10.29
N LYS A 10 12.84 1.91 -11.36
CA LYS A 10 12.82 0.69 -12.19
C LYS A 10 13.45 -0.49 -11.43
N LEU A 11 12.75 -1.62 -11.42
CA LEU A 11 13.20 -2.87 -10.83
C LEU A 11 14.17 -3.61 -11.76
N LEU A 12 15.16 -4.29 -11.19
CA LEU A 12 16.07 -5.16 -11.96
C LEU A 12 15.35 -6.41 -12.49
N ILE A 13 14.35 -6.88 -11.74
CA ILE A 13 13.49 -8.01 -12.09
C ILE A 13 12.05 -7.54 -11.87
N PRO A 14 11.18 -7.57 -12.90
CA PRO A 14 9.78 -7.22 -12.75
C PRO A 14 9.11 -8.05 -11.66
N ARG A 15 8.18 -7.45 -10.92
CA ARG A 15 7.38 -8.15 -9.92
C ARG A 15 6.08 -8.62 -10.58
N GLU A 16 5.81 -9.92 -10.50
CA GLU A 16 4.57 -10.49 -11.01
C GLU A 16 3.53 -10.66 -9.90
N PHE A 17 2.30 -10.26 -10.19
CA PHE A 17 1.13 -10.43 -9.34
C PHE A 17 0.06 -11.21 -10.08
N VAL A 18 -0.68 -12.04 -9.35
CA VAL A 18 -1.88 -12.71 -9.86
C VAL A 18 -3.07 -12.06 -9.18
N VAL A 19 -3.99 -11.51 -9.95
CA VAL A 19 -5.22 -10.91 -9.41
C VAL A 19 -6.34 -11.94 -9.35
N ALA A 20 -7.44 -11.61 -8.68
CA ALA A 20 -8.47 -12.58 -8.30
C ALA A 20 -9.18 -13.27 -9.49
N ASP A 21 -9.22 -12.63 -10.66
CA ASP A 21 -9.79 -13.22 -11.88
C ASP A 21 -8.82 -14.13 -12.65
N GLY A 22 -7.58 -14.27 -12.16
CA GLY A 22 -6.53 -15.08 -12.76
C GLY A 22 -5.58 -14.33 -13.69
N ASP A 23 -5.84 -13.05 -13.97
CA ASP A 23 -4.94 -12.22 -14.78
C ASP A 23 -3.60 -11.99 -14.06
N ARG A 24 -2.55 -11.82 -14.88
CA ARG A 24 -1.19 -11.56 -14.41
C ARG A 24 -0.80 -10.12 -14.71
N ILE A 25 -0.27 -9.45 -13.69
CA ILE A 25 0.24 -8.09 -13.79
C ILE A 25 1.74 -8.13 -13.53
N ALA A 26 2.52 -7.67 -14.50
CA ALA A 26 3.96 -7.46 -14.34
C ALA A 26 4.23 -5.99 -14.05
N CYS A 27 4.80 -5.70 -12.89
CA CYS A 27 5.18 -4.35 -12.48
C CYS A 27 6.68 -4.18 -12.61
N GLU A 28 7.10 -3.23 -13.46
CA GLU A 28 8.52 -2.92 -13.66
C GLU A 28 9.03 -1.81 -12.74
N PHE A 29 8.12 -1.11 -12.06
CA PHE A 29 8.42 0.07 -11.28
C PHE A 29 7.94 -0.09 -9.83
N LEU A 30 8.64 0.57 -8.93
CA LEU A 30 8.29 0.73 -7.52
C LEU A 30 8.42 2.21 -7.18
N CYS A 31 7.46 2.77 -6.46
CA CYS A 31 7.46 4.18 -6.07
C CYS A 31 7.32 4.28 -4.55
N ASP A 32 7.96 5.27 -3.96
CA ASP A 32 7.63 5.67 -2.59
C ASP A 32 6.45 6.64 -2.65
N LEU A 33 5.47 6.41 -1.79
CA LEU A 33 4.28 7.23 -1.63
C LEU A 33 4.19 7.69 -0.19
N VAL A 34 3.92 8.98 0.03
CA VAL A 34 3.46 9.46 1.34
C VAL A 34 1.93 9.46 1.34
N VAL A 35 1.30 8.86 2.33
CA VAL A 35 -0.16 8.78 2.44
C VAL A 35 -0.60 9.18 3.85
N GLU A 36 -1.70 9.93 3.93
CA GLU A 36 -2.33 10.28 5.21
C GLU A 36 -3.33 9.19 5.64
N LEU A 37 -3.13 8.63 6.84
CA LEU A 37 -4.03 7.67 7.47
C LEU A 37 -4.23 8.03 8.95
N GLY A 38 -5.49 8.17 9.37
CA GLY A 38 -5.82 8.50 10.76
C GLY A 38 -5.23 9.83 11.26
N GLY A 39 -5.05 10.80 10.36
CA GLY A 39 -4.44 12.10 10.66
C GLY A 39 -2.91 12.08 10.82
N ARG A 40 -2.23 11.05 10.31
CA ARG A 40 -0.76 10.95 10.28
C ARG A 40 -0.29 10.60 8.88
N GLU A 41 0.88 11.09 8.50
CA GLU A 41 1.55 10.74 7.26
C GLU A 41 2.41 9.48 7.44
N ILE A 42 2.33 8.55 6.51
CA ILE A 42 3.18 7.35 6.43
C ILE A 42 3.76 7.22 5.02
N GLY A 43 5.02 6.77 4.93
CA GLY A 43 5.63 6.38 3.67
C GLY A 43 5.30 4.93 3.33
N ILE A 44 4.96 4.59 2.10
CA ILE A 44 4.77 3.21 1.66
C ILE A 44 5.50 3.00 0.33
N GLU A 45 5.97 1.78 0.09
CA GLU A 45 6.44 1.36 -1.22
C GLU A 45 5.23 0.82 -2.00
N ALA A 46 5.02 1.29 -3.23
CA ALA A 46 3.87 0.92 -4.03
C ALA A 46 4.24 0.62 -5.49
N PHE A 47 3.54 -0.35 -6.07
CA PHE A 47 3.65 -0.69 -7.48
C PHE A 47 2.60 0.10 -8.27
N PRO A 48 2.99 0.91 -9.27
CA PRO A 48 2.01 1.59 -10.13
C PRO A 48 1.35 0.56 -11.06
N VAL A 49 0.01 0.53 -11.05
CA VAL A 49 -0.82 -0.37 -11.85
C VAL A 49 -1.90 0.43 -12.56
N ASP A 50 -1.90 0.42 -13.90
CA ASP A 50 -2.77 1.28 -14.72
C ASP A 50 -4.27 0.99 -14.57
N LYS A 51 -4.65 -0.26 -14.25
CA LYS A 51 -6.04 -0.73 -14.24
C LYS A 51 -6.52 -1.12 -12.85
N LEU A 52 -6.16 -0.35 -11.84
CA LEU A 52 -6.64 -0.57 -10.48
C LEU A 52 -8.07 -0.03 -10.33
N PRO A 53 -9.03 -0.82 -9.78
CA PRO A 53 -10.42 -0.36 -9.60
C PRO A 53 -10.57 0.69 -8.49
N VAL A 54 -9.52 0.87 -7.70
CA VAL A 54 -9.41 1.80 -6.57
C VAL A 54 -8.10 2.57 -6.70
N PRO A 55 -7.98 3.77 -6.11
CA PRO A 55 -6.76 4.58 -6.25
C PRO A 55 -5.53 3.97 -5.55
N LEU A 56 -5.75 3.15 -4.52
CA LEU A 56 -4.67 2.53 -3.73
C LEU A 56 -5.20 1.25 -3.08
N ILE A 57 -4.34 0.23 -2.99
CA ILE A 57 -4.59 -0.99 -2.22
C ILE A 57 -3.49 -1.10 -1.17
N PHE A 58 -3.89 -1.19 0.10
CA PHE A 58 -3.00 -1.64 1.17
C PHE A 58 -3.02 -3.17 1.19
N GLY A 59 -1.85 -3.77 0.99
CA GLY A 59 -1.69 -5.21 1.13
C GLY A 59 -1.69 -5.63 2.61
N ALA A 60 -1.77 -6.93 2.84
CA ALA A 60 -1.68 -7.48 4.20
C ALA A 60 -0.37 -7.10 4.91
N LEU A 61 0.74 -7.01 4.16
CA LEU A 61 2.04 -6.61 4.70
C LEU A 61 2.06 -5.15 5.15
N ASP A 62 1.44 -4.25 4.38
CA ASP A 62 1.34 -2.84 4.78
C ASP A 62 0.49 -2.72 6.06
N MET A 63 -0.63 -3.44 6.10
CA MET A 63 -1.51 -3.47 7.27
C MET A 63 -0.79 -4.01 8.51
N GLU A 64 0.03 -5.05 8.36
CA GLU A 64 0.84 -5.60 9.44
C GLU A 64 1.93 -4.62 9.89
N ALA A 65 2.71 -4.07 8.96
CA ALA A 65 3.81 -3.15 9.22
C ALA A 65 3.36 -1.90 9.99
N TYR A 66 2.15 -1.41 9.69
CA TYR A 66 1.57 -0.23 10.32
C TYR A 66 0.57 -0.55 11.45
N ARG A 67 0.33 -1.83 11.74
CA ARG A 67 -0.66 -2.30 12.73
C ARG A 67 -2.07 -1.75 12.48
N ILE A 68 -2.45 -1.67 11.21
CA ILE A 68 -3.79 -1.31 10.77
C ILE A 68 -4.68 -2.55 10.90
N LYS A 69 -5.74 -2.45 11.70
CA LYS A 69 -6.69 -3.55 11.89
C LYS A 69 -8.01 -3.25 11.19
N LEU A 70 -8.73 -4.30 10.83
CA LEU A 70 -10.13 -4.16 10.41
C LEU A 70 -11.00 -4.10 11.67
N ASP A 71 -12.00 -3.22 11.67
CA ASP A 71 -13.11 -3.22 12.64
C ASP A 71 -14.39 -3.71 11.94
N PRO A 72 -14.72 -5.02 12.04
CA PRO A 72 -15.92 -5.56 11.42
C PRO A 72 -17.21 -5.03 12.05
N ALA A 73 -17.17 -4.62 13.31
CA ALA A 73 -18.34 -4.14 14.04
C ALA A 73 -18.65 -2.67 13.70
N GLY A 74 -17.62 -1.83 13.61
CA GLY A 74 -17.71 -0.42 13.21
C GLY A 74 -17.70 -0.17 11.71
N ARG A 75 -17.50 -1.20 10.88
CA ARG A 75 -17.39 -1.12 9.40
C ARG A 75 -16.28 -0.17 8.95
N GLY A 76 -15.11 -0.27 9.57
CA GLY A 76 -13.99 0.62 9.30
C GLY A 76 -12.63 0.00 9.62
N LEU A 77 -11.66 0.87 9.85
CA LEU A 77 -10.33 0.50 10.32
C LEU A 77 -10.23 0.78 11.82
N ASP A 78 -9.67 -0.16 12.57
CA ASP A 78 -9.19 0.09 13.92
C ASP A 78 -7.72 0.54 13.84
N LEU A 79 -7.51 1.80 14.21
CA LEU A 79 -6.20 2.46 14.24
C LEU A 79 -5.68 2.66 15.68
N SER A 80 -6.25 1.98 16.67
CA SER A 80 -5.86 2.11 18.09
C SER A 80 -4.39 1.77 18.35
N GLU A 81 -3.82 0.84 17.58
CA GLU A 81 -2.42 0.43 17.65
C GLU A 81 -1.58 0.93 16.47
N PHE A 82 -2.15 1.77 15.60
CA PHE A 82 -1.50 2.25 14.39
C PHE A 82 -0.19 3.00 14.70
N THR A 83 0.88 2.59 14.01
CA THR A 83 2.19 3.22 14.09
C THR A 83 2.48 3.97 12.80
N GLY A 84 2.95 5.22 12.88
CA GLY A 84 3.36 5.98 11.69
C GLY A 84 4.80 5.67 11.25
N SER A 85 5.55 4.97 12.08
CA SER A 85 6.90 4.48 11.79
C SER A 85 6.80 3.02 11.35
N MET A 86 7.29 2.73 10.14
CA MET A 86 7.39 1.36 9.64
C MET A 86 8.25 0.54 10.62
N LEU A 87 7.67 -0.52 11.17
CA LEU A 87 8.45 -1.46 11.97
C LEU A 87 9.35 -2.24 11.00
N ALA A 88 10.65 -1.95 11.01
CA ALA A 88 11.63 -2.78 10.33
C ALA A 88 11.61 -4.17 11.00
N LEU A 89 11.08 -5.17 10.30
CA LEU A 89 11.19 -6.59 10.66
C LEU A 89 12.57 -7.13 10.25
#